data_AF-A0AAJ2N1X1-F1
#
_entry.id   AF-A0AAJ2N1X1-F1
#
_cell.length_a   1.000
_cell.length_b   1.000
_cell.length_c   1.000
_cell.angle_alpha   90.00
_cell.angle_beta   90.00
_cell.angle_gamma   90.00
#
_symmetry.space_group_name_H-M   'P 1'
#
loop_
_entity.id
_entity.type
_entity.pdbx_description
1 polymer ?
#
loop_
_entity_poly.entity_id
_entity_poly.type
_entity_poly.pdbx_seq_one_letter_code
_entity_poly.pdbx_strand_id
1 'polypeptide(L)'
;MWLVRGIEETDERFGKKPEERTIEELIENSVIIVDKHEGPTSHQVSLWVKEIFNAKKVGHIGTLDPKVTGVLPVLLNDAVKAAPLFQKLEKEYVGIMHLHKDFDIEKLKEIIAKKFIGKIIQIPPKKAAVARRPRVREVKTFDILEANGRDVLFQTRVEAGTYIRKLVWDIGVEAGIGAHMVELRRIKAGNFTEEEAHSLVEIRDAFEFWKEGEEKYLRKILIPIEFAIDHVKKVFVKDTAIEAICNGAPLYPVGIVRIQEGIVEGELIAIMSLKNELVAIGIAKMNSQKMYEAKKGVAVRIDRVIMKKGTYKMS
;
A
#
# COMPACT_ATOMS: atom_id res chain seq x y z
N MET A 1 -7.46 20.07 6.54
CA MET A 1 -7.65 20.98 7.67
C MET A 1 -7.46 20.19 8.96
N TRP A 2 -6.96 20.83 10.02
CA TRP A 2 -6.57 20.18 11.27
C TRP A 2 -7.30 20.85 12.44
N LEU A 3 -7.90 20.05 13.32
CA LEU A 3 -8.40 20.51 14.62
C LEU A 3 -7.26 20.42 15.64
N VAL A 4 -6.91 21.55 16.24
CA VAL A 4 -5.76 21.67 17.16
C VAL A 4 -6.28 21.83 18.59
N ARG A 5 -6.00 20.85 19.45
CA ARG A 5 -6.44 20.87 20.87
C ARG A 5 -5.51 21.67 21.78
N GLY A 6 -4.30 21.97 21.32
CA GLY A 6 -3.30 22.74 22.05
C GLY A 6 -1.96 22.76 21.32
N ILE A 7 -1.04 23.58 21.83
CA ILE A 7 0.36 23.59 21.43
C ILE A 7 1.09 22.71 22.45
N GLU A 8 1.82 21.71 21.95
CA GLU A 8 2.61 20.77 22.75
C GLU A 8 3.99 20.66 22.10
N GLU A 9 5.03 20.71 22.92
CA GLU A 9 6.41 20.48 22.47
C GLU A 9 6.74 18.99 22.55
N THR A 10 7.72 18.55 21.74
CA THR A 10 8.23 17.18 21.80
C THR A 10 9.64 17.18 22.36
N ASP A 11 9.96 16.21 23.19
CA ASP A 11 11.27 16.11 23.83
C ASP A 11 12.25 15.45 22.87
N GLU A 12 13.27 16.20 22.43
CA GLU A 12 14.27 15.76 21.46
C GLU A 12 15.14 14.58 21.94
N ARG A 13 15.10 14.24 23.24
CA ARG A 13 15.81 13.06 23.77
C ARG A 13 15.17 11.73 23.37
N PHE A 14 13.91 11.74 22.91
CA PHE A 14 13.14 10.53 22.60
C PHE A 14 12.68 10.52 21.15
N GLY A 15 12.67 9.33 20.54
CA GLY A 15 12.31 9.17 19.12
C GLY A 15 13.25 9.90 18.17
N LYS A 16 12.92 9.86 16.88
CA LYS A 16 13.70 10.53 15.82
C LYS A 16 12.83 10.75 14.59
N LYS A 17 12.91 11.93 13.95
CA LYS A 17 12.16 12.18 12.72
C LYS A 17 12.54 11.15 11.64
N PRO A 18 11.58 10.69 10.80
CA PRO A 18 11.87 9.68 9.78
C PRO A 18 13.06 9.99 8.87
N GLU A 19 13.28 11.27 8.54
CA GLU A 19 14.33 11.75 7.64
C GLU A 19 15.72 11.70 8.29
N GLU A 20 15.78 11.79 9.62
CA GLU A 20 17.01 11.84 10.41
C GLU A 20 17.51 10.42 10.79
N ARG A 21 16.71 9.38 10.49
CA ARG A 21 17.05 7.98 10.79
C ARG A 21 18.29 7.52 10.04
N THR A 22 19.10 6.72 10.74
CA THR A 22 20.20 5.92 10.16
C THR A 22 19.63 4.88 9.19
N ILE A 23 20.48 4.32 8.32
CA ILE A 23 20.05 3.26 7.38
C ILE A 23 19.50 2.05 8.14
N GLU A 24 20.10 1.67 9.25
CA GLU A 24 19.67 0.54 10.08
C GLU A 24 18.28 0.79 10.67
N GLU A 25 18.02 2.00 11.16
CA GLU A 25 16.69 2.40 11.65
C GLU A 25 15.66 2.45 10.52
N LEU A 26 16.06 2.88 9.32
CA LEU A 26 15.19 2.85 8.14
C LEU A 26 14.82 1.43 7.72
N ILE A 27 15.77 0.49 7.72
CA ILE A 27 15.53 -0.93 7.41
C ILE A 27 14.50 -1.54 8.36
N GLU A 28 14.45 -1.12 9.62
CA GLU A 28 13.46 -1.61 10.58
C GLU A 28 12.03 -1.13 10.27
N ASN A 29 11.84 -0.03 9.52
CA ASN A 29 10.51 0.55 9.29
C ASN A 29 10.33 1.27 7.93
N SER A 30 10.70 0.61 6.84
CA SER A 30 10.52 1.15 5.48
C SER A 30 9.73 0.22 4.56
N VAL A 31 9.24 0.81 3.48
CA VAL A 31 8.75 0.12 2.28
C VAL A 31 9.77 0.31 1.15
N ILE A 32 9.94 -0.72 0.35
CA ILE A 32 10.73 -0.70 -0.89
C ILE A 32 9.79 -0.99 -2.04
N ILE A 33 9.89 -0.24 -3.12
CA ILE A 33 9.10 -0.49 -4.32
C ILE A 33 9.96 -1.29 -5.29
N VAL A 34 9.65 -2.58 -5.43
CA VAL A 34 10.39 -3.47 -6.32
C VAL A 34 9.75 -3.43 -7.71
N ASP A 35 10.53 -3.22 -8.75
CA ASP A 35 10.12 -3.58 -10.10
C ASP A 35 10.25 -5.09 -10.26
N LYS A 36 9.13 -5.79 -10.04
CA LYS A 36 9.10 -7.25 -10.12
C LYS A 36 9.31 -7.67 -11.58
N HIS A 37 10.31 -8.51 -11.82
CA HIS A 37 10.49 -9.17 -13.12
C HIS A 37 9.58 -10.39 -13.31
N GLU A 38 9.43 -10.84 -14.56
CA GLU A 38 8.70 -12.06 -14.90
C GLU A 38 9.47 -13.31 -14.43
N GLY A 39 8.74 -14.31 -13.93
CA GLY A 39 9.29 -15.61 -13.53
C GLY A 39 8.97 -15.94 -12.07
N PRO A 40 9.49 -15.19 -11.08
CA PRO A 40 9.25 -15.48 -9.67
C PRO A 40 7.84 -15.10 -9.22
N THR A 41 7.35 -15.79 -8.20
CA THR A 41 6.20 -15.33 -7.42
C THR A 41 6.55 -14.07 -6.63
N SER A 42 5.55 -13.24 -6.29
CA SER A 42 5.77 -12.09 -5.39
C SER A 42 6.34 -12.49 -4.02
N HIS A 43 5.99 -13.69 -3.54
CA HIS A 43 6.53 -14.25 -2.30
C HIS A 43 8.04 -14.54 -2.41
N GLN A 44 8.51 -15.10 -3.54
CA GLN A 44 9.96 -15.28 -3.75
C GLN A 44 10.70 -13.95 -3.80
N VAL A 45 10.15 -12.96 -4.50
CA VAL A 45 10.76 -11.61 -4.58
C VAL A 45 10.86 -10.96 -3.22
N SER A 46 9.81 -11.01 -2.40
CA SER A 46 9.88 -10.48 -1.02
C SER A 46 10.88 -11.25 -0.15
N LEU A 47 11.05 -12.56 -0.33
CA LEU A 47 12.08 -13.33 0.37
C LEU A 47 13.51 -12.93 -0.05
N TRP A 48 13.75 -12.66 -1.33
CA TRP A 48 15.05 -12.15 -1.76
C TRP A 48 15.35 -10.76 -1.19
N VAL A 49 14.35 -9.87 -1.13
CA VAL A 49 14.50 -8.58 -0.42
C VAL A 49 14.83 -8.82 1.05
N LYS A 50 14.15 -9.77 1.71
CA LYS A 50 14.46 -10.13 3.11
C LYS A 50 15.92 -10.58 3.28
N GLU A 51 16.44 -11.38 2.36
CA GLU A 51 17.82 -11.87 2.37
C GLU A 51 18.83 -10.74 2.15
N ILE A 52 18.59 -9.84 1.18
CA ILE A 52 19.45 -8.68 0.90
C ILE A 52 19.63 -7.84 2.18
N PHE A 53 18.53 -7.49 2.84
CA PHE A 53 18.55 -6.60 4.00
C PHE A 53 18.78 -7.31 5.34
N ASN A 54 18.97 -8.65 5.34
CA ASN A 54 18.96 -9.47 6.55
C ASN A 54 17.76 -9.16 7.48
N ALA A 55 16.59 -8.91 6.88
CA ALA A 55 15.41 -8.47 7.61
C ALA A 55 14.79 -9.63 8.38
N LYS A 56 14.27 -9.35 9.58
CA LYS A 56 13.59 -10.35 10.42
C LYS A 56 12.25 -10.74 9.79
N LYS A 57 11.53 -9.76 9.23
CA LYS A 57 10.22 -9.92 8.61
C LYS A 57 10.13 -9.17 7.29
N VAL A 58 9.32 -9.70 6.39
CA VAL A 58 8.99 -9.06 5.12
C VAL A 58 7.52 -9.33 4.77
N GLY A 59 6.90 -8.43 4.01
CA GLY A 59 5.58 -8.69 3.43
C GLY A 59 5.31 -7.75 2.25
N HIS A 60 4.78 -8.28 1.16
CA HIS A 60 4.43 -7.48 -0.02
C HIS A 60 2.96 -7.09 -0.05
N ILE A 61 2.66 -5.98 -0.74
CA ILE A 61 1.30 -5.48 -0.94
C ILE A 61 0.79 -5.81 -2.34
N GLY A 62 -0.27 -6.62 -2.40
CA GLY A 62 -0.94 -6.99 -3.63
C GLY A 62 -0.10 -7.93 -4.49
N THR A 63 -0.31 -9.23 -4.33
CA THR A 63 0.40 -10.28 -5.09
C THR A 63 0.23 -10.09 -6.60
N LEU A 64 1.37 -10.08 -7.30
CA LEU A 64 1.47 -10.25 -8.74
C LEU A 64 1.74 -11.73 -9.06
N ASP A 65 1.02 -12.27 -10.04
CA ASP A 65 1.27 -13.60 -10.60
C ASP A 65 2.72 -13.71 -11.13
N PRO A 66 3.28 -14.93 -11.26
CA PRO A 66 4.64 -15.13 -11.76
C PRO A 66 4.97 -14.38 -13.06
N LYS A 67 4.04 -14.38 -14.01
CA LYS A 67 4.18 -13.72 -15.33
C LYS A 67 3.93 -12.21 -15.33
N VAL A 68 3.52 -11.63 -14.20
CA VAL A 68 3.15 -10.23 -14.11
C VAL A 68 4.31 -9.43 -13.56
N THR A 69 4.64 -8.31 -14.19
CA THR A 69 5.77 -7.46 -13.83
C THR A 69 5.32 -6.14 -13.18
N GLY A 70 6.29 -5.33 -12.75
CA GLY A 70 6.05 -3.96 -12.31
C GLY A 70 5.97 -3.79 -10.81
N VAL A 71 5.35 -2.68 -10.41
CA VAL A 71 5.37 -2.11 -9.06
C VAL A 71 4.92 -3.12 -8.01
N LEU A 72 5.83 -3.57 -7.14
CA LEU A 72 5.55 -4.44 -5.99
C LEU A 72 6.07 -3.79 -4.71
N PRO A 73 5.20 -3.14 -3.91
CA PRO A 73 5.61 -2.61 -2.61
C PRO A 73 5.92 -3.75 -1.64
N VAL A 74 7.09 -3.71 -1.02
CA VAL A 74 7.62 -4.69 -0.07
C VAL A 74 7.94 -3.99 1.24
N LEU A 75 7.24 -4.36 2.31
CA LEU A 75 7.41 -3.83 3.66
C LEU A 75 8.50 -4.61 4.40
N LEU A 76 9.40 -3.90 5.08
CA LEU A 76 10.45 -4.47 5.92
C LEU A 76 10.07 -4.46 7.40
N ASN A 77 10.45 -5.51 8.12
CA ASN A 77 10.44 -5.58 9.58
C ASN A 77 9.12 -5.09 10.23
N ASP A 78 9.14 -4.01 11.02
CA ASP A 78 7.96 -3.51 11.73
C ASP A 78 6.96 -2.81 10.80
N ALA A 79 7.40 -2.33 9.62
CA ALA A 79 6.50 -1.77 8.61
C ALA A 79 5.49 -2.81 8.08
N VAL A 80 5.80 -4.11 8.17
CA VAL A 80 4.85 -5.20 7.80
C VAL A 80 3.53 -5.08 8.58
N LYS A 81 3.57 -4.55 9.81
CA LYS A 81 2.35 -4.34 10.62
C LYS A 81 1.43 -3.29 10.00
N ALA A 82 1.94 -2.37 9.19
CA ALA A 82 1.16 -1.35 8.49
C ALA A 82 0.47 -1.87 7.21
N ALA A 83 0.69 -3.14 6.81
CA ALA A 83 0.08 -3.73 5.61
C ALA A 83 -1.45 -3.51 5.44
N PRO A 84 -2.29 -3.52 6.50
CA PRO A 84 -3.71 -3.24 6.37
C PRO A 84 -4.05 -1.88 5.73
N LEU A 85 -3.18 -0.88 5.89
CA LEU A 85 -3.37 0.47 5.34
C LEU A 85 -3.34 0.52 3.80
N PHE A 86 -2.79 -0.51 3.16
CA PHE A 86 -2.58 -0.55 1.71
C PHE A 86 -3.57 -1.47 0.98
N GLN A 87 -4.35 -2.27 1.71
CA GLN A 87 -5.17 -3.34 1.13
C GLN A 87 -6.27 -2.85 0.19
N LYS A 88 -6.80 -1.65 0.43
CA LYS A 88 -7.88 -1.05 -0.36
C LYS A 88 -7.40 -0.11 -1.45
N LEU A 89 -6.09 0.12 -1.54
CA LEU A 89 -5.53 1.03 -2.52
C LEU A 89 -5.81 0.54 -3.93
N GLU A 90 -6.17 1.46 -4.80
CA GLU A 90 -6.35 1.16 -6.22
C GLU A 90 -5.07 0.66 -6.87
N LYS A 91 -5.25 0.00 -8.00
CA LYS A 91 -4.16 -0.58 -8.78
C LYS A 91 -4.37 -0.19 -10.24
N GLU A 92 -3.28 0.11 -10.92
CA GLU A 92 -3.29 0.46 -12.33
C GLU A 92 -2.35 -0.45 -13.10
N TYR A 93 -2.82 -0.93 -14.25
CA TYR A 93 -2.13 -1.91 -15.06
C TYR A 93 -2.11 -1.48 -16.52
N VAL A 94 -1.04 -1.86 -17.20
CA VAL A 94 -0.97 -1.93 -18.66
C VAL A 94 -0.85 -3.40 -19.03
N GLY A 95 -1.55 -3.83 -20.06
CA GLY A 95 -1.51 -5.21 -20.50
C GLY A 95 -1.89 -5.39 -21.95
N ILE A 96 -1.63 -6.60 -22.45
CA ILE A 96 -1.99 -7.02 -23.80
C ILE A 96 -3.04 -8.12 -23.67
N MET A 97 -4.18 -7.94 -24.32
CA MET A 97 -5.12 -9.03 -24.55
C MET A 97 -5.05 -9.49 -26.00
N HIS A 98 -5.09 -10.80 -26.20
CA HIS A 98 -5.20 -11.41 -27.51
C HIS A 98 -6.62 -11.92 -27.73
N LEU A 99 -7.28 -11.36 -28.75
CA LEU A 99 -8.61 -11.76 -29.22
C LEU A 99 -8.51 -13.06 -30.03
N HIS A 100 -9.42 -14.02 -29.84
CA HIS A 100 -9.32 -15.29 -30.58
C HIS A 100 -9.79 -15.19 -32.04
N LYS A 101 -10.46 -14.10 -32.40
CA LYS A 101 -10.94 -13.78 -33.76
C LYS A 101 -10.78 -12.29 -34.03
N ASP A 102 -10.76 -11.93 -35.32
CA ASP A 102 -10.78 -10.52 -35.74
C ASP A 102 -12.08 -9.85 -35.27
N PHE A 103 -11.97 -8.63 -34.77
CA PHE A 103 -13.10 -7.92 -34.21
C PHE A 103 -12.94 -6.41 -34.35
N ASP A 104 -14.07 -5.73 -34.43
CA ASP A 104 -14.14 -4.27 -34.50
C ASP A 104 -13.79 -3.65 -33.14
N ILE A 105 -12.69 -2.91 -33.10
CA ILE A 105 -12.16 -2.31 -31.87
C ILE A 105 -13.11 -1.25 -31.30
N GLU A 106 -13.84 -0.51 -32.12
CA GLU A 106 -14.80 0.49 -31.63
C GLU A 106 -15.98 -0.20 -30.94
N LYS A 107 -16.46 -1.32 -31.49
CA LYS A 107 -17.47 -2.15 -30.81
C LYS A 107 -16.94 -2.75 -29.50
N LEU A 108 -15.67 -3.14 -29.47
CA LEU A 108 -15.04 -3.64 -28.23
C LEU A 108 -15.00 -2.55 -27.15
N LYS A 109 -14.61 -1.31 -27.50
CA LYS A 109 -14.65 -0.15 -26.60
C LYS A 109 -16.06 0.10 -26.07
N GLU A 110 -17.08 0.04 -26.94
CA GLU A 110 -18.47 0.20 -26.51
C GLU A 110 -18.92 -0.87 -25.50
N ILE A 111 -18.56 -2.14 -25.73
CA ILE A 111 -18.87 -3.24 -24.81
C ILE A 111 -18.22 -2.97 -23.45
N ILE A 112 -16.93 -2.62 -23.44
CA ILE A 112 -16.18 -2.31 -22.23
C ILE A 112 -16.85 -1.16 -21.47
N ALA A 113 -17.13 -0.05 -22.15
CA ALA A 113 -17.75 1.13 -21.55
C ALA A 113 -19.13 0.83 -20.95
N LYS A 114 -19.96 0.02 -21.63
CA LYS A 114 -21.33 -0.30 -21.20
C LYS A 114 -21.41 -1.37 -20.11
N LYS A 115 -20.48 -2.33 -20.08
CA LYS A 115 -20.62 -3.55 -19.27
C LYS A 115 -19.56 -3.72 -18.19
N PHE A 116 -18.38 -3.12 -18.37
CA PHE A 116 -17.22 -3.40 -17.54
C PHE A 116 -16.73 -2.22 -16.72
N ILE A 117 -17.08 -0.98 -17.07
CA ILE A 117 -16.80 0.20 -16.24
C ILE A 117 -17.81 0.27 -15.08
N GLY A 118 -17.31 0.49 -13.87
CA GLY A 118 -18.09 0.47 -12.63
C GLY A 118 -18.04 -0.89 -11.94
N LYS A 119 -19.13 -1.26 -11.27
CA LYS A 119 -19.20 -2.47 -10.44
C LYS A 119 -19.42 -3.71 -11.29
N ILE A 120 -18.47 -4.64 -11.23
CA ILE A 120 -18.53 -5.96 -11.86
C ILE A 120 -18.55 -7.06 -10.80
N ILE A 121 -19.04 -8.25 -11.15
CA ILE A 121 -18.99 -9.43 -10.29
C ILE A 121 -17.89 -10.36 -10.78
N GLN A 122 -16.95 -10.68 -9.90
CA GLN A 122 -15.90 -11.67 -10.18
C GLN A 122 -15.97 -12.84 -9.21
N ILE A 123 -15.72 -14.05 -9.73
CA ILE A 123 -15.43 -15.22 -8.92
C ILE A 123 -13.92 -15.46 -9.03
N PRO A 124 -13.18 -15.47 -7.89
CA PRO A 124 -11.76 -15.75 -7.90
C PRO A 124 -11.40 -17.05 -8.66
N PRO A 125 -10.30 -17.07 -9.41
CA PRO A 125 -9.84 -18.25 -10.13
C PRO A 125 -9.49 -19.39 -9.16
N LYS A 126 -9.38 -20.62 -9.68
CA LYS A 126 -9.03 -21.80 -8.88
C LYS A 126 -7.72 -21.64 -8.10
N LYS A 127 -6.72 -20.98 -8.69
CA LYS A 127 -5.39 -20.77 -8.12
C LYS A 127 -5.29 -19.50 -7.24
N ALA A 128 -6.41 -18.91 -6.82
CA ALA A 128 -6.39 -17.73 -5.95
C ALA A 128 -6.08 -18.10 -4.50
N ALA A 129 -5.42 -17.19 -3.77
CA ALA A 129 -5.16 -17.32 -2.33
C ALA A 129 -6.41 -17.08 -1.45
N VAL A 130 -7.59 -16.88 -2.04
CA VAL A 130 -8.83 -16.51 -1.34
C VAL A 130 -9.99 -17.43 -1.73
N ALA A 131 -10.96 -17.58 -0.82
CA ALA A 131 -12.16 -18.38 -1.06
C ALA A 131 -12.90 -17.96 -2.33
N ARG A 132 -13.28 -18.95 -3.15
CA ARG A 132 -14.00 -18.80 -4.41
C ARG A 132 -15.49 -18.57 -4.15
N ARG A 133 -15.85 -17.30 -3.99
CA ARG A 133 -17.23 -16.83 -3.91
C ARG A 133 -17.39 -15.57 -4.77
N PRO A 134 -18.59 -15.26 -5.29
CA PRO A 134 -18.83 -14.00 -6.00
C PRO A 134 -18.43 -12.80 -5.14
N ARG A 135 -17.76 -11.84 -5.76
CA ARG A 135 -17.35 -10.57 -5.13
C ARG A 135 -17.59 -9.45 -6.10
N VAL A 136 -18.13 -8.35 -5.59
CA VAL A 136 -18.21 -7.10 -6.35
C VAL A 136 -16.83 -6.47 -6.36
N ARG A 137 -16.41 -6.00 -7.52
CA ARG A 137 -15.19 -5.23 -7.75
C ARG A 137 -15.52 -4.04 -8.62
N GLU A 138 -14.77 -2.96 -8.47
CA GLU A 138 -14.92 -1.79 -9.32
C GLU A 138 -13.77 -1.67 -10.34
N VAL A 139 -14.12 -1.54 -11.62
CA VAL A 139 -13.20 -1.10 -12.67
C VAL A 139 -13.49 0.38 -12.90
N LYS A 140 -12.48 1.21 -12.68
CA LYS A 140 -12.64 2.66 -12.80
C LYS A 140 -12.48 3.14 -14.23
N THR A 141 -11.43 2.66 -14.90
CA THR A 141 -11.15 2.96 -16.29
C THR A 141 -10.65 1.70 -16.99
N PHE A 142 -10.88 1.62 -18.29
CA PHE A 142 -10.34 0.59 -19.16
C PHE A 142 -10.22 1.18 -20.56
N ASP A 143 -9.02 1.59 -20.90
CA ASP A 143 -8.71 2.35 -22.11
C ASP A 143 -7.92 1.47 -23.06
N ILE A 144 -8.40 1.29 -24.29
CA ILE A 144 -7.64 0.64 -25.35
C ILE A 144 -6.69 1.69 -25.94
N LEU A 145 -5.39 1.44 -25.81
CA LEU A 145 -4.33 2.35 -26.26
C LEU A 145 -3.97 2.11 -27.72
N GLU A 146 -3.82 0.84 -28.10
CA GLU A 146 -3.42 0.42 -29.44
C GLU A 146 -4.01 -0.96 -29.76
N ALA A 147 -4.26 -1.23 -31.03
CA ALA A 147 -4.62 -2.56 -31.50
C ALA A 147 -3.83 -2.88 -32.78
N ASN A 148 -3.15 -4.03 -32.77
CA ASN A 148 -2.45 -4.57 -33.92
C ASN A 148 -2.98 -5.98 -34.22
N GLY A 149 -3.83 -6.07 -35.25
CA GLY A 149 -4.56 -7.30 -35.54
C GLY A 149 -5.43 -7.74 -34.36
N ARG A 150 -5.04 -8.83 -33.70
CA ARG A 150 -5.78 -9.42 -32.57
C ARG A 150 -5.18 -9.08 -31.21
N ASP A 151 -4.02 -8.43 -31.18
CA ASP A 151 -3.39 -8.00 -29.94
C ASP A 151 -3.81 -6.56 -29.63
N VAL A 152 -4.44 -6.39 -28.47
CA VAL A 152 -5.00 -5.12 -28.01
C VAL A 152 -4.28 -4.70 -26.73
N LEU A 153 -3.54 -3.60 -26.83
CA LEU A 153 -2.89 -2.94 -25.70
C LEU A 153 -3.92 -2.11 -24.95
N PHE A 154 -3.99 -2.30 -23.63
CA PHE A 154 -4.92 -1.58 -22.77
C PHE A 154 -4.26 -1.08 -21.49
N GLN A 155 -4.86 -0.04 -20.91
CA GLN A 155 -4.57 0.46 -19.57
C GLN A 155 -5.85 0.42 -18.74
N THR A 156 -5.76 -0.03 -17.49
CA THR A 156 -6.94 -0.12 -16.63
C THR A 156 -6.61 0.22 -15.18
N ARG A 157 -7.49 1.02 -14.56
CA ARG A 157 -7.48 1.30 -13.13
C ARG A 157 -8.61 0.54 -12.45
N VAL A 158 -8.29 -0.18 -11.38
CA VAL A 158 -9.22 -1.08 -10.71
C VAL A 158 -9.12 -1.00 -9.18
N GLU A 159 -10.20 -1.39 -8.51
CA GLU A 159 -10.20 -1.69 -7.08
C GLU A 159 -9.24 -2.85 -6.77
N ALA A 160 -8.64 -2.81 -5.57
CA ALA A 160 -7.80 -3.89 -5.07
C ALA A 160 -8.49 -5.26 -5.11
N GLY A 161 -7.76 -6.26 -5.58
CA GLY A 161 -8.25 -7.64 -5.67
C GLY A 161 -9.17 -7.91 -6.86
N THR A 162 -9.20 -7.02 -7.85
CA THR A 162 -9.74 -7.29 -9.19
C THR A 162 -8.77 -8.18 -9.97
N TYR A 163 -9.28 -9.26 -10.57
CA TYR A 163 -8.49 -10.20 -11.35
C TYR A 163 -8.48 -9.78 -12.82
N ILE A 164 -7.42 -9.12 -13.28
CA ILE A 164 -7.32 -8.60 -14.66
C ILE A 164 -7.42 -9.71 -15.72
N ARG A 165 -6.79 -10.87 -15.48
CA ARG A 165 -6.92 -12.03 -16.38
C ARG A 165 -8.38 -12.47 -16.58
N LYS A 166 -9.18 -12.43 -15.50
CA LYS A 166 -10.60 -12.78 -15.55
C LYS A 166 -11.40 -11.68 -16.25
N LEU A 167 -11.09 -10.41 -15.98
CA LEU A 167 -11.69 -9.27 -16.67
C LEU A 167 -11.51 -9.37 -18.19
N VAL A 168 -10.28 -9.62 -18.67
CA VAL A 168 -9.99 -9.83 -20.10
C VAL A 168 -10.78 -11.01 -20.68
N TRP A 169 -10.85 -12.13 -19.95
CA TRP A 169 -11.63 -13.29 -20.39
C TRP A 169 -13.13 -12.96 -20.49
N ASP A 170 -13.68 -12.25 -19.50
CA ASP A 170 -15.09 -11.86 -19.47
C ASP A 170 -15.42 -10.89 -20.63
N ILE A 171 -14.54 -9.95 -20.94
CA ILE A 171 -14.66 -9.05 -22.10
C ILE A 171 -14.73 -9.87 -23.39
N GLY A 172 -13.84 -10.85 -23.57
CA GLY A 172 -13.86 -11.73 -24.73
C GLY A 172 -15.13 -12.57 -24.87
N VAL A 173 -15.70 -13.03 -23.75
CA VAL A 173 -16.98 -13.75 -23.71
C VAL A 173 -18.13 -12.84 -24.10
N GLU A 174 -18.20 -11.64 -23.54
CA GLU A 174 -19.26 -10.66 -23.88
C GLU A 174 -19.18 -10.24 -25.36
N ALA A 175 -17.97 -10.14 -25.92
CA ALA A 175 -17.77 -9.88 -27.35
C ALA A 175 -18.08 -11.10 -28.25
N GLY A 176 -18.31 -12.29 -27.70
CA GLY A 176 -18.63 -13.52 -28.44
C GLY A 176 -17.46 -14.11 -29.25
N ILE A 177 -16.26 -13.55 -29.10
CA ILE A 177 -15.05 -13.98 -29.82
C ILE A 177 -14.07 -14.77 -28.97
N GLY A 178 -14.11 -14.59 -27.65
CA GLY A 178 -13.08 -15.06 -26.74
C GLY A 178 -11.83 -14.17 -26.73
N ALA A 179 -11.20 -14.03 -25.56
CA ALA A 179 -9.96 -13.30 -25.40
C ALA A 179 -9.16 -13.88 -24.23
N HIS A 180 -7.85 -13.65 -24.24
CA HIS A 180 -6.99 -14.00 -23.11
C HIS A 180 -5.89 -12.96 -22.91
N MET A 181 -5.44 -12.83 -21.66
CA MET A 181 -4.35 -11.92 -21.30
C MET A 181 -3.00 -12.55 -21.66
N VAL A 182 -2.21 -11.86 -22.47
CA VAL A 182 -0.86 -12.25 -22.91
C VAL A 182 0.15 -11.75 -21.89
N GLU A 183 0.18 -10.45 -21.68
CA GLU A 183 1.10 -9.75 -20.79
C GLU A 183 0.34 -8.80 -19.86
N LEU A 184 0.94 -8.54 -18.70
CA LEU A 184 0.41 -7.59 -17.74
C LEU A 184 1.56 -7.02 -16.90
N ARG A 185 1.56 -5.70 -16.77
CA ARG A 185 2.47 -4.95 -15.91
C ARG A 185 1.66 -4.05 -15.00
N ARG A 186 1.97 -4.08 -13.70
CA ARG A 186 1.39 -3.12 -12.75
C ARG A 186 2.23 -1.85 -12.74
N ILE A 187 1.65 -0.76 -13.22
CA ILE A 187 2.32 0.55 -13.29
C ILE A 187 2.07 1.39 -12.03
N LYS A 188 1.03 1.06 -11.25
CA LYS A 188 0.71 1.76 -10.00
C LYS A 188 0.11 0.87 -8.94
N ALA A 189 0.51 1.08 -7.69
CA ALA A 189 -0.09 0.48 -6.52
C ALA A 189 -0.37 1.51 -5.42
N GLY A 190 -1.58 2.07 -5.40
CA GLY A 190 -1.90 3.19 -4.52
C GLY A 190 -1.08 4.42 -4.88
N ASN A 191 -0.25 4.89 -3.96
CA ASN A 191 0.62 6.04 -4.19
C ASN A 191 1.96 5.68 -4.84
N PHE A 192 2.28 4.38 -4.99
CA PHE A 192 3.54 3.93 -5.58
C PHE A 192 3.40 3.75 -7.08
N THR A 193 4.35 4.28 -7.84
CA THR A 193 4.42 4.23 -9.30
C THR A 193 5.69 3.52 -9.75
N GLU A 194 5.91 3.45 -11.06
CA GLU A 194 7.14 2.92 -11.65
C GLU A 194 8.35 3.82 -11.39
N GLU A 195 8.15 5.11 -11.14
CA GLU A 195 9.24 6.07 -10.91
C GLU A 195 10.01 5.77 -9.61
N GLU A 196 9.31 5.21 -8.62
CA GLU A 196 9.92 4.76 -7.36
C GLU A 196 10.39 3.30 -7.41
N ALA A 197 10.11 2.57 -8.50
CA ALA A 197 10.37 1.14 -8.57
C ALA A 197 11.83 0.85 -8.94
N HIS A 198 12.44 -0.08 -8.20
CA HIS A 198 13.82 -0.51 -8.42
C HIS A 198 13.89 -2.01 -8.67
N SER A 199 14.74 -2.42 -9.62
CA SER A 199 15.06 -3.83 -9.85
C SER A 199 15.78 -4.43 -8.64
N LEU A 200 15.74 -5.75 -8.50
CA LEU A 200 16.47 -6.44 -7.43
C LEU A 200 17.99 -6.25 -7.51
N VAL A 201 18.52 -6.02 -8.72
CA VAL A 201 19.95 -5.75 -8.93
C VAL A 201 20.30 -4.39 -8.36
N GLU A 202 19.56 -3.34 -8.70
CA GLU A 202 19.77 -1.99 -8.16
C GLU A 202 19.64 -1.95 -6.63
N ILE A 203 18.67 -2.70 -6.08
CA ILE A 203 18.49 -2.82 -4.63
C ILE A 203 19.69 -3.52 -3.98
N ARG A 204 20.22 -4.57 -4.60
CA ARG A 204 21.40 -5.29 -4.11
C ARG A 204 22.63 -4.38 -4.15
N ASP A 205 22.86 -3.71 -5.27
CA ASP A 205 24.01 -2.82 -5.46
C ASP A 205 23.99 -1.67 -4.46
N ALA A 206 22.84 -1.02 -4.26
CA ALA A 206 22.68 0.02 -3.25
C ALA A 206 23.00 -0.48 -1.83
N PHE A 207 22.67 -1.73 -1.52
CA PHE A 207 23.00 -2.35 -0.23
C PHE A 207 24.49 -2.64 -0.09
N GLU A 208 25.18 -3.09 -1.14
CA GLU A 208 26.63 -3.30 -1.10
C GLU A 208 27.38 -1.96 -1.00
N PHE A 209 26.98 -0.92 -1.75
CA PHE A 209 27.57 0.43 -1.63
C PHE A 209 27.43 1.00 -0.22
N TRP A 210 26.30 0.77 0.44
CA TRP A 210 26.13 1.17 1.84
C TRP A 210 27.16 0.50 2.77
N LYS A 211 27.48 -0.79 2.56
CA LYS A 211 28.53 -1.46 3.35
C LYS A 211 29.92 -0.88 3.10
N GLU A 212 30.14 -0.29 1.92
CA GLU A 212 31.37 0.43 1.57
C GLU A 212 31.38 1.89 2.08
N GLY A 213 30.30 2.35 2.72
CA GLY A 213 30.18 3.67 3.34
C GLY A 213 29.29 4.67 2.58
N GLU A 214 28.71 4.27 1.45
CA GLU A 214 27.90 5.16 0.60
C GLU A 214 26.39 4.98 0.82
N GLU A 215 25.81 5.78 1.72
CA GLU A 215 24.40 5.66 2.11
C GLU A 215 23.40 6.19 1.06
N LYS A 216 23.86 7.10 0.18
CA LYS A 216 22.99 7.91 -0.70
C LYS A 216 22.02 7.06 -1.52
N TYR A 217 22.51 5.96 -2.08
CA TYR A 217 21.73 5.08 -2.95
C TYR A 217 20.63 4.36 -2.17
N LEU A 218 20.98 3.81 -1.01
CA LEU A 218 20.04 3.05 -0.19
C LEU A 218 18.99 3.95 0.46
N ARG A 219 19.36 5.16 0.87
CA ARG A 219 18.43 6.17 1.40
C ARG A 219 17.37 6.59 0.38
N LYS A 220 17.69 6.55 -0.92
CA LYS A 220 16.71 6.79 -2.00
C LYS A 220 15.70 5.65 -2.15
N ILE A 221 16.13 4.40 -1.90
CA ILE A 221 15.31 3.20 -2.07
C ILE A 221 14.43 2.93 -0.85
N LEU A 222 14.94 3.18 0.35
CA LEU A 222 14.22 2.98 1.61
C LEU A 222 13.23 4.13 1.83
N ILE A 223 11.95 3.88 1.57
CA ILE A 223 10.89 4.85 1.83
C ILE A 223 10.37 4.62 3.26
N PRO A 224 10.56 5.56 4.20
CA PRO A 224 9.96 5.45 5.52
C PRO A 224 8.47 5.18 5.45
N ILE A 225 7.96 4.30 6.33
CA ILE A 225 6.54 3.93 6.31
C ILE A 225 5.62 5.16 6.42
N GLU A 226 6.07 6.22 7.07
CA GLU A 226 5.31 7.45 7.29
C GLU A 226 4.96 8.20 6.00
N PHE A 227 5.84 8.14 4.99
CA PHE A 227 5.58 8.72 3.66
C PHE A 227 4.69 7.83 2.80
N ALA A 228 4.78 6.53 3.00
CA ALA A 228 3.95 5.54 2.31
C ALA A 228 2.46 5.61 2.69
N ILE A 229 2.12 6.25 3.81
CA ILE A 229 0.75 6.30 4.36
C ILE A 229 0.11 7.69 4.25
N ASP A 230 0.52 8.52 3.29
CA ASP A 230 -0.03 9.88 3.14
C ASP A 230 -1.56 9.90 2.90
N HIS A 231 -2.08 8.87 2.23
CA HIS A 231 -3.52 8.71 1.99
C HIS A 231 -4.34 8.38 3.25
N VAL A 232 -3.68 8.04 4.37
CA VAL A 232 -4.34 7.59 5.61
C VAL A 232 -4.62 8.80 6.49
N LYS A 233 -5.83 8.87 7.04
CA LYS A 233 -6.18 9.89 8.03
C LYS A 233 -5.39 9.71 9.33
N LYS A 234 -4.96 10.81 9.95
CA LYS A 234 -4.01 10.76 11.08
C LYS A 234 -4.45 11.59 12.28
N VAL A 235 -3.99 11.18 13.45
CA VAL A 235 -4.00 11.98 14.69
C VAL A 235 -2.58 12.07 15.25
N PHE A 236 -2.25 13.21 15.84
CA PHE A 236 -0.99 13.45 16.52
C PHE A 236 -1.19 13.38 18.03
N VAL A 237 -0.30 12.68 18.73
CA VAL A 237 -0.42 12.43 20.17
C VAL A 237 0.73 13.05 20.96
N LYS A 238 0.49 13.30 22.24
CA LYS A 238 1.49 13.75 23.21
C LYS A 238 2.54 12.67 23.42
N ASP A 239 3.79 13.08 23.67
CA ASP A 239 4.89 12.16 23.97
C ASP A 239 4.57 11.25 25.18
N THR A 240 3.92 11.81 26.21
CA THR A 240 3.48 11.08 27.42
C THR A 240 2.46 9.97 27.14
N ALA A 241 1.77 10.00 26.00
CA ALA A 241 0.83 8.95 25.61
C ALA A 241 1.49 7.81 24.81
N ILE A 242 2.65 8.05 24.20
CA ILE A 242 3.26 7.13 23.22
C ILE A 242 3.64 5.79 23.85
N GLU A 243 4.31 5.79 25.00
CA GLU A 243 4.76 4.54 25.63
C GLU A 243 3.56 3.68 26.09
N ALA A 244 2.48 4.30 26.59
CA ALA A 244 1.26 3.58 26.95
C ALA A 244 0.63 2.92 25.71
N ILE A 245 0.57 3.64 24.58
CA ILE A 245 0.08 3.11 23.30
C ILE A 245 0.98 1.97 22.80
N CYS A 246 2.30 2.11 22.93
CA CYS A 246 3.26 1.05 22.58
C CYS A 246 3.05 -0.21 23.42
N ASN A 247 2.53 -0.07 24.64
CA ASN A 247 2.14 -1.16 25.52
C ASN A 247 0.71 -1.71 25.27
N GLY A 248 0.00 -1.15 24.30
CA GLY A 248 -1.31 -1.63 23.85
C GLY A 248 -2.51 -0.89 24.46
N ALA A 249 -2.28 0.19 25.22
CA ALA A 249 -3.36 1.01 25.74
C ALA A 249 -4.13 1.68 24.59
N PRO A 250 -5.48 1.81 24.68
CA PRO A 250 -6.24 2.61 23.73
C PRO A 250 -5.85 4.09 23.82
N LEU A 251 -6.07 4.82 22.73
CA LEU A 251 -5.87 6.26 22.71
C LEU A 251 -7.12 6.97 23.25
N TYR A 252 -6.94 7.77 24.29
CA TYR A 252 -7.96 8.63 24.87
C TYR A 252 -7.84 10.07 24.32
N PRO A 253 -8.94 10.85 24.23
CA PRO A 253 -8.93 12.21 23.68
C PRO A 253 -7.90 13.15 24.31
N VAL A 254 -7.64 13.00 25.62
CA VAL A 254 -6.66 13.83 26.37
C VAL A 254 -5.22 13.67 25.89
N GLY A 255 -4.90 12.54 25.24
CA GLY A 255 -3.58 12.30 24.66
C GLY A 255 -3.41 12.85 23.25
N ILE A 256 -4.45 13.46 22.65
CA ILE A 256 -4.44 13.95 21.28
C ILE A 256 -4.10 15.44 21.24
N VAL A 257 -3.17 15.81 20.36
CA VAL A 257 -2.74 17.20 20.12
C VAL A 257 -3.40 17.77 18.87
N ARG A 258 -3.38 17.02 17.75
CA ARG A 258 -3.98 17.44 16.46
C ARG A 258 -4.77 16.31 15.81
N ILE A 259 -5.89 16.64 15.21
CA ILE A 259 -6.80 15.69 14.56
C ILE A 259 -7.00 16.12 13.12
N GLN A 260 -6.78 15.21 12.16
CA GLN A 260 -7.12 15.48 10.78
C GLN A 260 -8.64 15.46 10.61
N GLU A 261 -9.19 16.47 9.94
CA GLU A 261 -10.63 16.50 9.67
C GLU A 261 -11.09 15.39 8.71
N GLY A 262 -12.35 15.00 8.89
CA GLY A 262 -13.03 14.00 8.07
C GLY A 262 -12.84 12.56 8.54
N ILE A 263 -12.22 12.34 9.72
CA ILE A 263 -12.18 11.00 10.34
C ILE A 263 -13.60 10.58 10.70
N VAL A 264 -13.99 9.39 10.26
CA VAL A 264 -15.29 8.78 10.60
C VAL A 264 -15.14 7.61 11.57
N GLU A 265 -16.20 7.33 12.33
CA GLU A 265 -16.19 6.20 13.27
C GLU A 265 -16.10 4.86 12.51
N GLY A 266 -15.27 3.95 13.01
CA GLY A 266 -14.98 2.66 12.37
C GLY A 266 -13.86 2.71 11.32
N GLU A 267 -13.35 3.89 10.97
CA GLU A 267 -12.23 4.05 10.04
C GLU A 267 -10.90 3.60 10.66
N LEU A 268 -10.03 3.00 9.85
CA LEU A 268 -8.65 2.69 10.22
C LEU A 268 -7.78 3.92 10.00
N ILE A 269 -7.19 4.45 11.07
CA ILE A 269 -6.38 5.68 11.06
C ILE A 269 -4.99 5.45 11.62
N ALA A 270 -4.06 6.36 11.30
CA ALA A 270 -2.71 6.37 11.85
C ALA A 270 -2.60 7.25 13.10
N ILE A 271 -1.82 6.80 14.07
CA ILE A 271 -1.47 7.52 15.28
C ILE A 271 -0.01 7.92 15.16
N MET A 272 0.26 9.22 15.15
CA MET A 272 1.57 9.81 14.86
C MET A 272 2.15 10.50 16.12
N SER A 273 3.46 10.43 16.30
CA SER A 273 4.18 11.31 17.23
C SER A 273 4.25 12.73 16.69
N LEU A 274 4.57 13.70 17.53
CA LEU A 274 4.81 15.08 17.09
C LEU A 274 6.02 15.23 16.16
N LYS A 275 6.93 14.24 16.15
CA LYS A 275 8.06 14.12 15.22
C LYS A 275 7.70 13.43 13.89
N ASN A 276 6.39 13.29 13.58
CA ASN A 276 5.87 12.59 12.40
C ASN A 276 6.22 11.09 12.35
N GLU A 277 6.47 10.44 13.48
CA GLU A 277 6.73 8.99 13.51
C GLU A 277 5.43 8.20 13.61
N LEU A 278 5.32 7.08 12.90
CA LEU A 278 4.15 6.21 13.01
C LEU A 278 4.24 5.39 14.31
N VAL A 279 3.41 5.73 15.30
CA VAL A 279 3.33 5.02 16.57
C VAL A 279 2.55 3.72 16.39
N ALA A 280 1.32 3.83 15.87
CA ALA A 280 0.37 2.73 15.77
C ALA A 280 -0.68 3.00 14.69
N ILE A 281 -1.42 1.96 14.31
CA ILE A 281 -2.66 2.07 13.56
C ILE A 281 -3.82 1.56 14.41
N GLY A 282 -5.00 2.14 14.24
CA GLY A 282 -6.15 1.79 15.05
C GLY A 282 -7.48 2.20 14.44
N ILE A 283 -8.55 1.62 14.98
CA ILE A 283 -9.92 1.89 14.55
C ILE A 283 -10.46 3.07 15.34
N ALA A 284 -10.84 4.14 14.65
CA ALA A 284 -11.49 5.30 15.22
C ALA A 284 -12.82 4.88 15.89
N LYS A 285 -12.99 5.29 17.15
CA LYS A 285 -14.21 5.11 17.96
C LYS A 285 -14.99 6.42 18.13
N MET A 286 -14.46 7.50 17.57
CA MET A 286 -15.04 8.83 17.53
C MET A 286 -14.76 9.41 16.15
N ASN A 287 -15.63 10.29 15.64
CA ASN A 287 -15.31 11.11 14.48
C ASN A 287 -14.40 12.29 14.88
N SER A 288 -13.87 13.04 13.91
CA SER A 288 -12.93 14.14 14.18
C SER A 288 -13.46 15.18 15.19
N GLN A 289 -14.74 15.56 15.10
CA GLN A 289 -15.35 16.55 15.99
C GLN A 289 -15.51 16.02 17.43
N LYS A 290 -16.01 14.80 17.59
CA LYS A 290 -16.12 14.14 18.90
C LYS A 290 -14.74 13.95 19.54
N MET A 291 -13.72 13.58 18.75
CA MET A 291 -12.34 13.50 19.24
C MET A 291 -11.82 14.84 19.74
N TYR A 292 -12.26 15.96 19.17
CA TYR A 292 -11.85 17.31 19.57
C TYR A 292 -12.53 17.76 20.86
N GLU A 293 -13.85 17.56 20.99
CA GLU A 293 -14.65 18.04 22.12
C GLU A 293 -14.54 17.16 23.37
N ALA A 294 -14.38 15.84 23.20
CA ALA A 294 -14.43 14.89 24.31
C ALA A 294 -13.23 15.03 25.26
N LYS A 295 -13.49 14.81 26.55
CA LYS A 295 -12.45 14.71 27.60
C LYS A 295 -12.24 13.28 28.12
N LYS A 296 -13.17 12.37 27.85
CA LYS A 296 -13.18 10.96 28.31
C LYS A 296 -13.66 10.03 27.19
N GLY A 297 -13.51 8.72 27.41
CA GLY A 297 -13.89 7.69 26.43
C GLY A 297 -12.72 7.33 25.50
N VAL A 298 -12.82 6.19 24.81
CA VAL A 298 -11.79 5.73 23.87
C VAL A 298 -11.98 6.45 22.54
N ALA A 299 -10.97 7.20 22.09
CA ALA A 299 -10.97 7.85 20.78
C ALA A 299 -10.54 6.89 19.67
N VAL A 300 -9.51 6.08 19.94
CA VAL A 300 -8.99 5.09 18.99
C VAL A 300 -8.68 3.79 19.73
N ARG A 301 -9.23 2.69 19.22
CA ARG A 301 -8.84 1.35 19.68
C ARG A 301 -7.66 0.87 18.84
N ILE A 302 -6.54 0.54 19.47
CA ILE A 302 -5.34 0.08 18.78
C ILE A 302 -5.62 -1.24 18.04
N ASP A 303 -5.19 -1.31 16.77
CA ASP A 303 -5.16 -2.54 15.98
C ASP A 303 -3.76 -3.15 16.01
N ARG A 304 -2.75 -2.35 15.66
CA ARG A 304 -1.33 -2.76 15.65
C ARG A 304 -0.44 -1.62 16.10
N VAL A 305 0.53 -1.94 16.95
CA VAL A 305 1.61 -1.05 17.35
C VAL A 305 2.78 -1.23 16.38
N ILE A 306 3.25 -0.13 15.78
CA ILE A 306 4.38 -0.13 14.85
C ILE A 306 5.66 0.19 15.62
N MET A 307 5.66 1.31 16.34
CA MET A 307 6.81 1.81 17.10
C MET A 307 7.25 0.81 18.19
N LYS A 308 8.57 0.71 18.37
CA LYS A 308 9.18 -0.16 19.38
C LYS A 308 8.89 0.37 20.79
N LYS A 309 8.55 -0.54 21.72
CA LYS A 309 8.45 -0.21 23.15
C LYS A 309 9.77 0.36 23.67
N GLY A 310 9.70 1.34 24.55
CA GLY A 310 10.87 2.00 25.11
C GLY A 310 11.34 3.23 24.35
N THR A 311 10.83 3.49 23.14
CA THR A 311 11.25 4.65 22.31
C THR A 311 10.97 5.99 23.00
N TYR A 312 9.86 6.06 23.76
CA TYR A 312 9.44 7.23 24.53
C TYR A 312 9.28 6.88 26.02
N LYS A 313 10.18 6.04 26.56
CA LYS A 313 10.15 5.71 27.99
C LYS A 313 10.69 6.88 28.81
N MET A 314 9.78 7.77 29.17
CA MET A 314 10.03 8.84 30.13
C MET A 314 10.19 8.23 31.53
N SER A 315 11.27 8.60 32.21
CA SER A 315 11.58 8.20 33.59
C SER A 315 10.59 8.79 34.58
#